data_AF-A0A2S1FJH1-F1
#
_entry.id   AF-A0A2S1FJH1-F1
#
_cell.length_a   1.000
_cell.length_b   1.000
_cell.length_c   1.000
_cell.angle_alpha   90.00
_cell.angle_beta   90.00
_cell.angle_gamma   90.00
#
_symmetry.space_group_name_H-M   'P 1'
#
loop_
_entity.id
_entity.type
_entity.pdbx_description
1 polymer ?
#
loop_
_entity_poly.entity_id
_entity_poly.type
_entity_poly.pdbx_seq_one_letter_code
_entity_poly.pdbx_strand_id
1 'polypeptide(L)'
;MKSLWKKKHTKSAGFLWATALVFTVCVAMPRTSAAAEINLSGKGTFKSPSAEQLAALPADLGFSRSDLASGNWSFFVRYDNSTPAGASAPYVGRYAGVIRAFRLVIGTTTVNLPVDQAEIVISDGGASFANRESIRVETKATMPFGILRLSWVQVSQQAKGVDLRGPAGLLASAALPPYAMVANLPTVSPYDRFLELRVDRPGGDPRPLLYLSSSQLSVTADRATAP
;
A
#
# COMPACT_ATOMS: atom_id res chain seq x y z
N MET A 1 42.95 28.50 79.70
CA MET A 1 43.40 27.34 80.50
C MET A 1 42.35 26.23 80.42
N LYS A 2 42.78 25.00 80.07
CA LYS A 2 42.17 23.66 80.27
C LYS A 2 40.77 23.42 79.63
N SER A 3 40.61 22.64 78.55
CA SER A 3 40.93 21.23 78.24
C SER A 3 39.93 20.19 78.79
N LEU A 4 39.70 19.15 77.96
CA LEU A 4 39.10 17.81 78.16
C LEU A 4 37.60 17.70 77.84
N TRP A 5 37.19 17.23 76.65
CA TRP A 5 37.29 15.88 76.04
C TRP A 5 36.54 14.79 76.81
N LYS A 6 35.44 14.30 76.22
CA LYS A 6 35.01 12.90 76.31
C LYS A 6 34.49 12.43 74.97
N LYS A 7 35.30 11.61 74.29
CA LYS A 7 34.87 10.70 73.23
C LYS A 7 33.95 9.63 73.83
N LYS A 8 32.89 9.27 73.12
CA LYS A 8 32.40 7.88 73.06
C LYS A 8 32.08 7.54 71.61
N HIS A 9 32.80 6.53 71.11
CA HIS A 9 32.54 5.84 69.87
C HIS A 9 31.26 5.01 69.98
N THR A 10 30.41 5.03 68.95
CA THR A 10 29.62 3.85 68.60
C THR A 10 29.20 3.89 67.13
N LYS A 11 29.87 3.03 66.35
CA LYS A 11 29.38 2.17 65.26
C LYS A 11 28.68 2.78 64.04
N SER A 12 29.35 2.54 62.92
CA SER A 12 28.89 2.63 61.54
C SER A 12 27.59 1.85 61.28
N ALA A 13 26.68 2.47 60.54
CA ALA A 13 25.80 1.86 59.55
C ALA A 13 25.42 3.00 58.60
N GLY A 14 25.96 3.13 57.39
CA GLY A 14 25.92 2.10 56.35
C GLY A 14 24.55 2.09 55.67
N PHE A 15 23.94 3.25 55.42
CA PHE A 15 22.70 3.32 54.64
C PHE A 15 23.04 3.48 53.16
N LEU A 16 23.26 2.32 52.52
CA LEU A 16 23.36 2.21 51.07
C LEU A 16 22.01 2.62 50.47
N TRP A 17 22.08 3.54 49.52
CA TRP A 17 21.00 3.87 48.61
C TRP A 17 20.67 2.64 47.77
N ALA A 18 19.44 2.15 47.85
CA ALA A 18 18.90 1.17 46.93
C ALA A 18 17.72 1.79 46.16
N THR A 19 18.03 2.67 45.21
CA THR A 19 17.08 3.02 44.16
C THR A 19 17.00 1.84 43.20
N ALA A 20 15.99 0.99 43.39
CA ALA A 20 15.64 -0.04 42.41
C ALA A 20 15.02 0.64 41.19
N LEU A 21 15.87 0.96 40.21
CA LEU A 21 15.42 1.34 38.88
C LEU A 21 14.95 0.07 38.16
N VAL A 22 13.64 -0.21 38.23
CA VAL A 22 13.03 -1.29 37.45
C VAL A 22 12.99 -0.83 36.00
N PHE A 23 14.01 -1.22 35.22
CA PHE A 23 13.92 -1.23 33.78
C PHE A 23 12.96 -2.35 33.38
N THR A 24 11.68 -2.04 33.30
CA THR A 24 10.74 -2.87 32.53
C THR A 24 11.11 -2.64 31.06
N VAL A 25 12.09 -3.38 30.56
CA VAL A 25 12.25 -3.58 29.13
C VAL A 25 11.01 -4.34 28.71
N CYS A 26 9.99 -3.60 28.25
CA CYS A 26 9.01 -4.17 27.34
C CYS A 26 9.80 -4.60 26.11
N VAL A 27 10.30 -5.83 26.14
CA VAL A 27 10.66 -6.54 24.92
C VAL A 27 9.34 -6.63 24.18
N ALA A 28 9.09 -5.65 23.31
CA ALA A 28 8.10 -5.79 22.27
C ALA A 28 8.51 -7.07 21.56
N MET A 29 7.80 -8.17 21.85
CA MET A 29 8.00 -9.42 21.14
C MET A 29 7.95 -9.02 19.67
N PRO A 30 8.99 -9.34 18.87
CA PRO A 30 8.84 -9.20 17.43
C PRO A 30 7.60 -10.01 17.12
N ARG A 31 6.56 -9.35 16.63
CA ARG A 31 5.45 -10.07 16.01
C ARG A 31 6.13 -10.79 14.86
N THR A 32 6.51 -12.04 15.07
CA THR A 32 6.83 -12.97 14.01
C THR A 32 5.53 -13.15 13.25
N SER A 33 5.24 -12.19 12.38
CA SER A 33 4.24 -12.36 11.37
C SER A 33 4.80 -13.49 10.52
N ALA A 34 4.32 -14.72 10.76
CA ALA A 34 4.48 -15.78 9.79
C ALA A 34 4.15 -15.17 8.43
N ALA A 35 4.98 -15.42 7.42
CA ALA A 35 4.72 -14.91 6.08
C ALA A 35 3.35 -15.37 5.62
N ALA A 36 2.39 -14.45 5.73
CA ALA A 36 1.02 -14.66 5.30
C ALA A 36 0.98 -14.11 3.89
N GLU A 37 0.99 -15.02 2.92
CA GLU A 37 0.59 -14.65 1.57
C GLU A 37 -0.85 -14.14 1.63
N ILE A 38 -1.11 -13.05 0.93
CA ILE A 38 -2.41 -12.40 0.85
C ILE A 38 -2.85 -12.43 -0.61
N ASN A 39 -4.11 -12.77 -0.82
CA ASN A 39 -4.80 -12.55 -2.08
C ASN A 39 -5.56 -11.23 -1.99
N LEU A 40 -5.42 -10.41 -3.04
CA LEU A 40 -6.22 -9.22 -3.28
C LEU A 40 -6.86 -9.40 -4.66
N SER A 41 -8.18 -9.41 -4.72
CA SER A 41 -8.91 -9.56 -5.97
C SER A 41 -9.93 -8.47 -6.13
N GLY A 42 -10.15 -8.04 -7.37
CA GLY A 42 -11.18 -7.07 -7.69
C GLY A 42 -11.88 -7.39 -8.99
N LYS A 43 -13.09 -6.87 -9.15
CA LYS A 43 -13.85 -6.94 -10.40
C LYS A 43 -14.75 -5.72 -10.56
N GLY A 44 -15.08 -5.40 -11.80
CA GLY A 44 -15.94 -4.27 -12.12
C GLY A 44 -16.14 -4.11 -13.62
N THR A 45 -16.61 -2.93 -13.99
CA THR A 45 -16.81 -2.54 -15.39
C THR A 45 -16.14 -1.20 -15.65
N PHE A 46 -15.48 -1.07 -16.80
CA PHE A 46 -15.12 0.22 -17.38
C PHE A 46 -16.31 0.77 -18.16
N LYS A 47 -16.31 2.09 -18.34
CA LYS A 47 -17.09 2.66 -19.44
C LYS A 47 -16.54 2.09 -20.76
N SER A 48 -17.40 1.45 -21.54
CA SER A 48 -17.00 0.89 -22.83
C SER A 48 -16.41 1.97 -23.74
N PRO A 49 -15.24 1.73 -24.38
CA PRO A 49 -14.70 2.66 -25.37
C PRO A 49 -15.65 2.79 -26.56
N SER A 50 -15.66 3.94 -27.22
CA SER A 50 -16.47 4.14 -28.43
C SER A 50 -15.95 3.27 -29.59
N ALA A 51 -16.79 3.03 -30.60
CA ALA A 51 -16.38 2.28 -31.78
C ALA A 51 -15.17 2.92 -32.49
N GLU A 52 -15.12 4.25 -32.54
CA GLU A 52 -14.01 5.01 -33.11
C GLU A 52 -12.72 4.82 -32.30
N GLN A 53 -12.83 4.83 -30.96
CA GLN A 53 -11.68 4.57 -30.08
C GLN A 53 -11.15 3.15 -30.29
N LEU A 54 -12.03 2.14 -30.36
CA LEU A 54 -11.65 0.75 -30.60
C LEU A 54 -11.04 0.54 -32.00
N ALA A 55 -11.55 1.23 -33.01
CA ALA A 55 -11.03 1.17 -34.37
C ALA A 55 -9.62 1.78 -34.48
N ALA A 56 -9.33 2.82 -33.69
CA ALA A 56 -8.02 3.48 -33.66
C ALA A 56 -6.94 2.69 -32.90
N LEU A 57 -7.30 1.62 -32.19
CA LEU A 57 -6.34 0.78 -31.47
C LEU A 57 -5.55 -0.13 -32.43
N PRO A 58 -4.23 -0.31 -32.19
CA PRO A 58 -3.42 -1.31 -32.88
C PRO A 58 -4.04 -2.71 -32.80
N ALA A 59 -3.92 -3.49 -33.88
CA ALA A 59 -4.47 -4.85 -33.92
C ALA A 59 -3.75 -5.82 -32.97
N ASP A 60 -2.52 -5.48 -32.58
CA ASP A 60 -1.61 -6.25 -31.73
C ASP A 60 -1.60 -5.78 -30.26
N LEU A 61 -2.58 -4.98 -29.81
CA LEU A 61 -2.70 -4.47 -28.43
C LEU A 61 -2.79 -5.56 -27.34
N GLY A 62 -2.81 -6.85 -27.70
CA GLY A 62 -2.92 -7.96 -26.76
C GLY A 62 -4.30 -8.11 -26.11
N PHE A 63 -5.25 -7.24 -26.45
CA PHE A 63 -6.66 -7.33 -26.05
C PHE A 63 -7.55 -7.36 -27.29
N SER A 64 -8.55 -8.25 -27.29
CA SER A 64 -9.55 -8.23 -28.36
C SER A 64 -10.44 -6.99 -28.24
N ARG A 65 -10.89 -6.44 -29.37
CA ARG A 65 -11.80 -5.28 -29.38
C ARG A 65 -13.12 -5.61 -28.69
N SER A 66 -13.61 -6.85 -28.82
CA SER A 66 -14.82 -7.33 -28.13
C SER A 66 -14.66 -7.36 -26.62
N ASP A 67 -13.49 -7.78 -26.12
CA ASP A 67 -13.24 -7.79 -24.68
C ASP A 67 -13.18 -6.37 -24.12
N LEU A 68 -12.50 -5.45 -24.81
CA LEU A 68 -12.49 -4.03 -24.45
C LEU A 68 -13.88 -3.39 -24.50
N ALA A 69 -14.68 -3.72 -25.52
CA ALA A 69 -16.05 -3.25 -25.66
C ALA A 69 -16.97 -3.77 -24.55
N SER A 70 -16.71 -4.99 -24.03
CA SER A 70 -17.49 -5.56 -22.93
C SER A 70 -17.40 -4.72 -21.65
N GLY A 71 -16.30 -3.98 -21.47
CA GLY A 71 -16.01 -3.20 -20.27
C GLY A 71 -15.72 -4.05 -19.03
N ASN A 72 -16.01 -5.35 -19.03
CA ASN A 72 -15.84 -6.23 -17.87
C ASN A 72 -14.36 -6.46 -17.58
N TRP A 73 -13.99 -6.33 -16.31
CA TRP A 73 -12.63 -6.63 -15.87
C TRP A 73 -12.63 -7.33 -14.51
N SER A 74 -11.57 -8.09 -14.27
CA SER A 74 -11.18 -8.54 -12.94
C SER A 74 -9.66 -8.55 -12.80
N PHE A 75 -9.15 -8.38 -11.59
CA PHE A 75 -7.73 -8.53 -11.30
C PHE A 75 -7.53 -9.43 -10.09
N PHE A 76 -6.34 -10.02 -10.02
CA PHE A 76 -5.88 -10.80 -8.90
C PHE A 76 -4.42 -10.46 -8.61
N VAL A 77 -4.10 -10.23 -7.35
CA VAL A 77 -2.75 -9.99 -6.85
C VAL A 77 -2.51 -10.94 -5.68
N ARG A 78 -1.37 -11.64 -5.69
CA ARG A 78 -0.86 -12.35 -4.53
C ARG A 78 0.39 -11.65 -4.04
N TYR A 79 0.48 -11.34 -2.74
CA TYR A 79 1.65 -10.68 -2.17
C TYR A 79 2.00 -11.17 -0.77
N ASP A 80 3.26 -11.01 -0.42
CA ASP A 80 3.83 -11.38 0.88
C ASP A 80 3.73 -10.21 1.86
N ASN A 81 2.96 -10.39 2.93
CA ASN A 81 2.76 -9.37 3.96
C ASN A 81 3.72 -9.54 5.17
N SER A 82 4.79 -10.34 5.05
CA SER A 82 5.80 -10.51 6.12
C SER A 82 6.76 -9.33 6.26
N THR A 83 6.81 -8.43 5.27
CA THR A 83 7.81 -7.36 5.21
C THR A 83 7.75 -6.50 6.48
N PRO A 84 8.80 -6.50 7.32
CA PRO A 84 8.82 -5.70 8.53
C PRO A 84 8.72 -4.21 8.22
N ALA A 85 8.14 -3.45 9.13
CA ALA A 85 8.20 -2.00 9.12
C ALA A 85 9.66 -1.52 9.01
N GLY A 86 10.06 -1.06 7.83
CA GLY A 86 11.38 -0.47 7.61
C GLY A 86 11.56 0.80 8.42
N ALA A 87 12.79 1.10 8.81
CA ALA A 87 13.12 2.25 9.64
C ALA A 87 12.74 3.59 8.96
N SER A 88 11.80 4.29 9.60
CA SER A 88 11.65 5.74 9.72
C SER A 88 12.01 6.64 8.52
N ALA A 89 11.63 6.26 7.30
CA ALA A 89 11.35 7.28 6.30
C ALA A 89 9.98 7.90 6.63
N PRO A 90 9.86 9.24 6.70
CA PRO A 90 8.58 9.87 7.01
C PRO A 90 7.58 9.60 5.88
N TYR A 91 6.66 8.70 6.18
CA TYR A 91 5.30 8.62 5.65
C TYR A 91 5.03 8.08 4.24
N VAL A 92 6.06 7.63 3.51
CA VAL A 92 5.89 6.97 2.19
C VAL A 92 6.60 5.63 2.17
N GLY A 93 5.88 4.56 1.85
CA GLY A 93 6.41 3.19 1.72
C GLY A 93 6.29 2.70 0.28
N ARG A 94 7.34 2.07 -0.24
CA ARG A 94 7.32 1.37 -1.54
C ARG A 94 7.82 -0.06 -1.35
N TYR A 95 6.99 -1.02 -1.68
CA TYR A 95 7.25 -2.44 -1.45
C TYR A 95 7.41 -3.14 -2.80
N ALA A 96 8.59 -2.98 -3.40
CA ALA A 96 8.97 -3.76 -4.57
C ALA A 96 9.28 -5.21 -4.16
N GLY A 97 8.98 -6.18 -5.04
CA GLY A 97 9.31 -7.59 -4.82
C GLY A 97 8.43 -8.35 -3.81
N VAL A 98 7.44 -7.69 -3.19
CA VAL A 98 6.44 -8.36 -2.34
C VAL A 98 5.33 -9.05 -3.14
N ILE A 99 5.09 -8.60 -4.37
CA ILE A 99 4.11 -9.20 -5.28
C ILE A 99 4.66 -10.53 -5.81
N ARG A 100 3.89 -11.60 -5.64
CA ARG A 100 4.20 -12.97 -6.10
C ARG A 100 3.42 -13.38 -7.35
N ALA A 101 2.27 -12.75 -7.58
CA ALA A 101 1.48 -12.91 -8.80
C ALA A 101 0.64 -11.66 -9.04
N PHE A 102 0.50 -11.25 -10.31
CA PHE A 102 -0.42 -10.18 -10.70
C PHE A 102 -1.06 -10.58 -12.03
N ARG A 103 -2.39 -10.69 -12.05
CA ARG A 103 -3.19 -11.03 -13.23
C ARG A 103 -4.28 -10.00 -13.45
N LEU A 104 -4.50 -9.67 -14.71
CA LEU A 104 -5.64 -8.90 -15.20
C LEU A 104 -6.44 -9.77 -16.16
N VAL A 105 -7.76 -9.68 -16.09
CA VAL A 105 -8.69 -10.24 -17.06
C VAL A 105 -9.56 -9.11 -17.58
N ILE A 106 -9.67 -8.97 -18.90
CA ILE A 106 -10.62 -8.07 -19.58
C ILE A 106 -11.46 -8.94 -20.50
N GLY A 107 -12.78 -8.93 -20.31
CA GLY A 107 -13.68 -9.89 -20.97
C GLY A 107 -13.19 -11.33 -20.76
N THR A 108 -12.72 -11.95 -21.84
CA THR A 108 -12.13 -13.31 -21.86
C THR A 108 -10.60 -13.32 -21.93
N THR A 109 -9.97 -12.18 -22.25
CA THR A 109 -8.51 -12.06 -22.35
C THR A 109 -7.87 -12.03 -20.97
N THR A 110 -6.92 -12.94 -20.71
CA THR A 110 -6.12 -12.97 -19.48
C THR A 110 -4.69 -12.52 -19.75
N VAL A 111 -4.20 -11.59 -18.92
CA VAL A 111 -2.82 -11.08 -18.95
C VAL A 111 -2.17 -11.34 -17.60
N ASN A 112 -1.08 -12.10 -17.59
CA ASN A 112 -0.21 -12.20 -16.42
C ASN A 112 0.81 -11.07 -16.49
N LEU A 113 0.83 -10.21 -15.48
CA LEU A 113 1.65 -9.02 -15.41
C LEU A 113 2.99 -9.33 -14.73
N PRO A 114 4.09 -8.68 -15.15
CA PRO A 114 5.41 -8.88 -14.58
C PRO A 114 5.43 -8.43 -13.11
N VAL A 115 5.85 -9.34 -12.23
CA VAL A 115 5.89 -9.09 -10.78
C VAL A 115 7.15 -8.35 -10.33
N ASP A 116 8.21 -8.40 -11.14
CA ASP A 116 9.46 -7.63 -10.95
C ASP A 116 9.26 -6.12 -11.13
N GLN A 117 8.21 -5.72 -11.85
CA GLN A 117 7.81 -4.32 -12.03
C GLN A 117 6.53 -3.98 -11.27
N ALA A 118 6.09 -4.86 -10.36
CA ALA A 118 4.93 -4.66 -9.52
C ALA A 118 5.33 -4.23 -8.10
N GLU A 119 4.59 -3.26 -7.55
CA GLU A 119 4.82 -2.76 -6.21
C GLU A 119 3.52 -2.37 -5.51
N ILE A 120 3.56 -2.37 -4.18
CA ILE A 120 2.58 -1.69 -3.35
C ILE A 120 3.19 -0.35 -2.94
N VAL A 121 2.47 0.74 -3.18
CA VAL A 121 2.86 2.10 -2.82
C VAL A 121 1.89 2.62 -1.77
N ILE A 122 2.46 3.11 -0.67
CA ILE A 122 1.76 3.71 0.45
C ILE A 122 2.23 5.15 0.55
N SER A 123 1.29 6.08 0.58
CA SER A 123 1.57 7.51 0.69
C SER A 123 0.61 8.12 1.67
N ASP A 124 1.09 8.86 2.67
CA ASP A 124 0.24 9.68 3.54
C ASP A 124 -0.22 11.00 2.89
N GLY A 125 0.28 11.30 1.68
CA GLY A 125 0.08 12.56 0.96
C GLY A 125 1.19 13.60 1.21
N GLY A 126 2.15 13.30 2.06
CA GLY A 126 3.29 14.14 2.40
C GLY A 126 2.90 15.41 3.19
N ALA A 127 3.92 16.19 3.57
CA ALA A 127 3.76 17.39 4.40
C ALA A 127 2.80 18.45 3.82
N SER A 128 2.54 18.42 2.51
CA SER A 128 1.62 19.36 1.84
C SER A 128 0.21 18.79 1.62
N PHE A 129 -0.02 17.49 1.83
CA PHE A 129 -1.32 16.86 1.65
C PHE A 129 -1.61 15.79 2.72
N ALA A 130 -1.46 16.13 4.00
CA ALA A 130 -1.63 15.24 5.17
C ALA A 130 -3.01 14.52 5.31
N ASN A 131 -3.92 14.68 4.34
CA ASN A 131 -5.25 14.07 4.31
C ASN A 131 -5.55 13.44 2.93
N ARG A 132 -4.50 13.08 2.18
CA ARG A 132 -4.58 12.34 0.93
C ARG A 132 -3.78 11.05 1.05
N GLU A 133 -4.06 10.33 2.12
CA GLU A 133 -3.51 9.01 2.35
C GLU A 133 -3.96 8.11 1.19
N SER A 134 -3.07 7.31 0.65
CA SER A 134 -3.37 6.41 -0.44
C SER A 134 -2.60 5.12 -0.35
N ILE A 135 -3.28 4.08 -0.80
CA ILE A 135 -2.70 2.76 -1.03
C ILE A 135 -2.90 2.48 -2.51
N ARG A 136 -1.81 2.12 -3.18
CA ARG A 136 -1.81 1.74 -4.57
C ARG A 136 -1.12 0.41 -4.77
N VAL A 137 -1.72 -0.45 -5.56
CA VAL A 137 -1.07 -1.67 -6.07
C VAL A 137 -0.92 -1.47 -7.56
N GLU A 138 0.31 -1.30 -8.03
CA GLU A 138 0.60 -0.98 -9.43
C GLU A 138 1.62 -1.93 -10.06
N THR A 139 1.54 -2.05 -11.38
CA THR A 139 2.55 -2.74 -12.20
C THR A 139 2.64 -2.09 -13.57
N LYS A 140 3.78 -2.33 -14.23
CA LYS A 140 4.07 -1.91 -15.60
C LYS A 140 4.56 -3.10 -16.39
N ALA A 141 4.04 -3.30 -17.59
CA ALA A 141 4.49 -4.33 -18.50
C ALA A 141 4.92 -3.72 -19.83
N THR A 142 6.13 -4.04 -20.26
CA THR A 142 6.57 -3.73 -21.63
C THR A 142 5.95 -4.76 -22.56
N MET A 143 5.14 -4.29 -23.49
CA MET A 143 4.43 -5.08 -24.48
C MET A 143 4.87 -4.64 -25.88
N PRO A 144 4.66 -5.46 -26.93
CA PRO A 144 5.01 -5.09 -28.30
C PRO A 144 4.41 -3.74 -28.75
N PHE A 145 3.20 -3.43 -28.26
CA PHE A 145 2.43 -2.22 -28.58
C PHE A 145 2.73 -1.02 -27.66
N GLY A 146 3.62 -1.15 -26.68
CA GLY A 146 3.98 -0.07 -25.75
C GLY A 146 3.99 -0.50 -24.29
N ILE A 147 3.70 0.42 -23.37
CA ILE A 147 3.75 0.16 -21.92
C ILE A 147 2.34 0.04 -21.36
N LEU A 148 1.99 -1.16 -20.92
CA LEU A 148 0.77 -1.42 -20.17
C LEU A 148 1.00 -1.03 -18.71
N ARG A 149 0.10 -0.25 -18.13
CA ARG A 149 0.08 0.10 -16.71
C ARG A 149 -1.27 -0.29 -16.12
N LEU A 150 -1.22 -0.90 -14.95
CA LEU A 150 -2.40 -1.22 -14.17
C LEU A 150 -2.19 -0.72 -12.74
N SER A 151 -3.16 0.00 -12.23
CA SER A 151 -3.14 0.54 -10.87
C SER A 151 -4.49 0.33 -10.20
N TRP A 152 -4.52 -0.42 -9.11
CA TRP A 152 -5.61 -0.36 -8.14
C TRP A 152 -5.27 0.70 -7.10
N VAL A 153 -6.14 1.68 -6.89
CA VAL A 153 -5.90 2.83 -6.03
C VAL A 153 -7.05 3.01 -5.04
N GLN A 154 -6.69 3.31 -3.80
CA GLN A 154 -7.60 3.83 -2.79
C GLN A 154 -7.03 5.11 -2.19
N VAL A 155 -7.86 6.12 -2.01
CA VAL A 155 -7.48 7.43 -1.46
C VAL A 155 -8.36 7.77 -0.26
N SER A 156 -7.81 7.86 0.94
CA SER A 156 -8.55 8.45 2.05
C SER A 156 -8.58 9.97 1.90
N GLN A 157 -9.75 10.51 1.58
CA GLN A 157 -9.99 11.96 1.58
C GLN A 157 -10.78 12.34 2.83
N GLN A 158 -10.12 12.54 3.97
CA GLN A 158 -10.83 13.12 5.11
C GLN A 158 -11.29 14.55 4.76
N ALA A 159 -12.49 14.93 5.23
CA ALA A 159 -13.13 16.16 4.82
C ALA A 159 -12.24 17.40 5.04
N LYS A 160 -12.23 18.27 4.02
CA LYS A 160 -11.53 19.56 3.97
C LYS A 160 -12.09 20.51 5.05
N GLY A 161 -11.70 20.37 6.31
CA GLY A 161 -12.24 21.21 7.39
C GLY A 161 -11.85 20.86 8.84
N VAL A 162 -11.17 19.75 9.10
CA VAL A 162 -10.55 19.48 10.41
C VAL A 162 -9.17 20.16 10.45
N ASP A 163 -8.71 20.75 11.56
CA ASP A 163 -7.35 21.34 11.64
C ASP A 163 -6.30 20.26 11.27
N LEU A 164 -5.67 20.45 10.10
CA LEU A 164 -4.91 19.44 9.35
C LEU A 164 -3.46 19.27 9.85
N ARG A 165 -3.13 19.77 11.04
CA ARG A 165 -1.82 19.64 11.70
C ARG A 165 -1.81 18.60 12.83
N GLY A 166 -2.84 17.78 12.93
CA GLY A 166 -2.97 16.71 13.91
C GLY A 166 -1.89 15.62 13.79
N PRO A 167 -1.83 14.69 14.76
CA PRO A 167 -0.93 13.53 14.69
C PRO A 167 -1.20 12.68 13.43
N ALA A 168 -0.25 11.82 13.05
CA ALA A 168 -0.32 10.98 11.84
C ALA A 168 -1.71 10.36 11.63
N GLY A 169 -2.16 10.35 10.37
CA GLY A 169 -3.44 9.79 9.93
C GLY A 169 -3.54 8.27 10.11
N LEU A 170 -4.46 7.60 9.38
CA LEU A 170 -4.66 6.15 9.50
C LEU A 170 -3.37 5.36 9.20
N LEU A 171 -2.50 5.91 8.35
CA LEU A 171 -1.19 5.36 8.02
C LEU A 171 -0.12 5.92 8.97
N ALA A 172 0.05 5.26 10.10
CA ALA A 172 0.97 5.69 11.15
C ALA A 172 2.48 5.52 10.83
N SER A 173 2.83 4.85 9.73
CA SER A 173 4.24 4.58 9.37
C SER A 173 4.41 4.23 7.90
N ALA A 174 5.66 4.22 7.42
CA ALA A 174 6.05 3.65 6.14
C ALA A 174 6.16 2.10 6.19
N ALA A 175 5.30 1.43 6.98
CA ALA A 175 5.17 -0.03 7.02
C ALA A 175 3.98 -0.47 6.17
N LEU A 176 4.02 -1.71 5.65
CA LEU A 176 2.92 -2.24 4.86
C LEU A 176 1.73 -2.42 5.80
N PRO A 177 0.58 -1.76 5.56
CA PRO A 177 -0.54 -1.83 6.48
C PRO A 177 -1.15 -3.23 6.45
N PRO A 178 -1.95 -3.60 7.48
CA PRO A 178 -2.67 -4.86 7.48
C PRO A 178 -3.46 -5.06 6.19
N TYR A 179 -3.47 -6.28 5.64
CA TYR A 179 -4.10 -6.58 4.35
C TYR A 179 -5.55 -6.11 4.21
N ALA A 180 -6.31 -6.11 5.31
CA ALA A 180 -7.67 -5.59 5.33
C ALA A 180 -7.74 -4.12 4.91
N MET A 181 -6.76 -3.31 5.31
CA MET A 181 -6.63 -1.90 4.92
C MET A 181 -6.19 -1.74 3.46
N VAL A 182 -5.38 -2.67 2.91
CA VAL A 182 -4.99 -2.69 1.49
C VAL A 182 -6.19 -2.90 0.55
N ALA A 183 -7.29 -3.47 1.03
CA ALA A 183 -8.56 -3.59 0.30
C ALA A 183 -9.64 -2.59 0.75
N ASN A 184 -9.56 -2.10 1.99
CA ASN A 184 -10.62 -1.31 2.62
C ASN A 184 -10.05 -0.11 3.38
N LEU A 185 -9.30 0.74 2.68
CA LEU A 185 -8.92 2.03 3.24
C LEU A 185 -10.21 2.86 3.42
N PRO A 186 -10.43 3.50 4.58
CA PRO A 186 -11.59 4.37 4.77
C PRO A 186 -11.63 5.49 3.71
N THR A 187 -12.75 5.60 3.02
CA THR A 187 -12.97 6.56 1.93
C THR A 187 -14.26 7.33 2.16
N VAL A 188 -14.33 8.58 1.69
CA VAL A 188 -15.52 9.42 1.82
C VAL A 188 -16.42 9.28 0.59
N SER A 189 -15.84 8.93 -0.55
CA SER A 189 -16.54 8.72 -1.81
C SER A 189 -16.22 7.36 -2.41
N PRO A 190 -17.16 6.70 -3.13
CA PRO A 190 -16.81 5.55 -3.96
C PRO A 190 -15.76 5.90 -5.04
N TYR A 191 -15.67 7.16 -5.49
CA TYR A 191 -14.66 7.60 -6.47
C TYR A 191 -13.25 7.67 -5.93
N ASP A 192 -13.08 7.56 -4.62
CA ASP A 192 -11.76 7.45 -3.98
C ASP A 192 -11.12 6.09 -4.20
N ARG A 193 -11.89 5.13 -4.70
CA ARG A 193 -11.45 3.77 -5.02
C ARG A 193 -11.62 3.57 -6.51
N PHE A 194 -10.54 3.26 -7.20
CA PHE A 194 -10.61 3.08 -8.64
C PHE A 194 -9.50 2.19 -9.17
N LEU A 195 -9.80 1.51 -10.27
CA LEU A 195 -8.82 0.83 -11.10
C LEU A 195 -8.51 1.72 -12.30
N GLU A 196 -7.23 1.87 -12.62
CA GLU A 196 -6.76 2.50 -13.87
C GLU A 196 -6.05 1.45 -14.73
N LEU A 197 -6.46 1.37 -15.99
CA LEU A 197 -5.75 0.65 -17.05
C LEU A 197 -5.30 1.67 -18.08
N ARG A 198 -3.99 1.70 -18.34
CA ARG A 198 -3.40 2.64 -19.30
C ARG A 198 -2.44 1.91 -20.23
N VAL A 199 -2.50 2.20 -21.52
CA VAL A 199 -1.53 1.75 -22.51
C VAL A 199 -0.86 2.97 -23.13
N ASP A 200 0.42 3.14 -22.86
CA ASP A 200 1.24 4.21 -23.44
C ASP A 200 1.86 3.78 -24.76
N ARG A 201 2.01 4.72 -25.70
CA ARG A 201 2.73 4.48 -26.96
C ARG A 201 4.22 4.22 -26.70
N PRO A 202 4.87 3.38 -27.52
CA PRO A 202 6.33 3.37 -27.59
C PRO A 202 6.82 4.76 -28.04
N GLY A 203 7.90 5.25 -27.43
CA GLY A 203 8.50 6.55 -27.80
C GLY A 203 8.07 7.76 -26.95
N GLY A 204 7.24 7.57 -25.91
CA GLY A 204 7.05 8.59 -24.86
C GLY A 204 6.06 9.71 -25.17
N ASP A 205 5.18 9.54 -26.17
CA ASP A 205 4.02 10.43 -26.38
C ASP A 205 3.19 10.50 -25.08
N PRO A 206 2.88 11.70 -24.56
CA PRO A 206 2.09 11.84 -23.34
C PRO A 206 0.65 11.31 -23.47
N ARG A 207 0.12 11.19 -24.69
CA ARG A 207 -1.25 10.69 -24.93
C ARG A 207 -1.25 9.15 -25.01
N PRO A 208 -1.95 8.46 -24.09
CA PRO A 208 -2.04 7.01 -24.14
C PRO A 208 -2.85 6.54 -25.36
N LEU A 209 -2.55 5.33 -25.84
CA LEU A 209 -3.37 4.60 -26.81
C LEU A 209 -4.73 4.26 -26.23
N LEU A 210 -4.74 3.88 -24.96
CA LEU A 210 -5.92 3.49 -24.21
C LEU A 210 -5.79 3.99 -22.77
N TYR A 211 -6.86 4.59 -22.25
CA TYR A 211 -6.98 4.91 -20.84
C TYR A 211 -8.40 4.58 -20.40
N LEU A 212 -8.52 3.62 -19.49
CA LEU A 212 -9.77 3.22 -18.87
C LEU A 212 -9.64 3.37 -17.36
N SER A 213 -10.69 3.86 -16.73
CA SER A 213 -10.77 3.97 -15.28
C SER A 213 -12.18 3.63 -14.82
N SER A 214 -12.28 3.03 -13.64
CA SER A 214 -13.57 2.73 -13.02
C SER A 214 -13.48 2.79 -11.51
N SER A 215 -14.49 3.41 -10.89
CA SER A 215 -14.81 3.31 -9.47
C SER A 215 -15.97 2.35 -9.17
N GLN A 216 -16.58 1.76 -10.20
CA GLN A 216 -17.65 0.76 -10.07
C GLN A 216 -17.01 -0.63 -9.94
N LEU A 217 -16.68 -1.00 -8.70
CA LEU A 217 -15.90 -2.19 -8.43
C LEU A 217 -16.21 -2.81 -7.06
N SER A 218 -15.88 -4.09 -6.95
CA SER A 218 -15.81 -4.83 -5.69
C SER A 218 -14.39 -5.35 -5.54
N VAL A 219 -13.76 -5.11 -4.40
CA VAL A 219 -12.41 -5.57 -4.07
C VAL A 219 -12.43 -6.26 -2.72
N THR A 220 -11.74 -7.39 -2.63
CA THR A 220 -11.61 -8.21 -1.43
C THR A 220 -10.15 -8.55 -1.18
N ALA A 221 -9.78 -8.69 0.08
CA ALA A 221 -8.51 -9.27 0.48
C ALA A 221 -8.71 -10.38 1.50
N ASP A 222 -8.01 -11.48 1.30
CA ASP A 222 -8.03 -12.67 2.14
C ASP A 222 -6.62 -13.23 2.31
N ARG A 223 -6.42 -14.01 3.38
CA ARG A 223 -5.17 -14.76 3.51
C ARG A 223 -5.19 -15.89 2.51
N ALA A 224 -4.11 -16.05 1.76
CA ALA A 224 -3.93 -17.22 0.93
C ALA A 224 -3.90 -18.46 1.83
N THR A 225 -4.79 -19.41 1.56
CA THR A 225 -4.70 -20.74 2.12
C THR A 225 -3.50 -21.46 1.50
N ALA A 226 -2.74 -22.18 2.31
CA ALA A 226 -1.75 -23.12 1.79
C ALA A 226 -2.44 -24.12 0.83
N PRO A 227 -1.76 -24.56 -0.25
CA PRO A 227 -2.32 -25.53 -1.19
C PRO A 227 -2.70 -26.85 -0.51
#